data_AF-A0A1V4H162-F1
#
_entry.id   AF-A0A1V4H162-F1
#
_cell.length_a   1.000
_cell.length_b   1.000
_cell.length_c   1.000
_cell.angle_alpha   90.00
_cell.angle_beta   90.00
_cell.angle_gamma   90.00
#
_symmetry.space_group_name_H-M   'P 1'
#
loop_
_entity.id
_entity.type
_entity.pdbx_description
1 polymer ?
#
loop_
_entity_poly.entity_id
_entity_poly.type
_entity_poly.pdbx_seq_one_letter_code
_entity_poly.pdbx_strand_id
1 'polypeptide(L)'
;MKNLTNKLLAGVLSAAVLLPAIGFSTTAVANDRIKAQAYGDSNFNQNRQKAMQMLSSRGYQVAKIEVDDYLGKPVFEVEAYKNGAEYDIVLEYPSLNILKEQRDY
;
A
#
# COMPACT_ATOMS: atom_id res chain seq x y z
N MET A 1 22.89 32.60 -44.63
CA MET A 1 24.21 32.48 -43.97
C MET A 1 24.04 31.73 -42.66
N LYS A 2 24.82 30.65 -42.46
CA LYS A 2 25.27 30.02 -41.19
C LYS A 2 24.17 29.64 -40.17
N ASN A 3 23.80 28.37 -40.08
CA ASN A 3 24.37 27.34 -39.19
C ASN A 3 24.31 27.72 -37.71
N LEU A 4 23.70 26.87 -36.87
CA LEU A 4 24.38 26.19 -35.75
C LEU A 4 23.40 25.30 -34.95
N THR A 5 23.68 24.01 -34.98
CA THR A 5 23.29 22.99 -34.00
C THR A 5 23.54 23.43 -32.56
N ASN A 6 22.71 22.96 -31.62
CA ASN A 6 23.17 22.52 -30.29
C ASN A 6 22.21 21.47 -29.71
N LYS A 7 22.72 20.24 -29.56
CA LYS A 7 22.16 19.20 -28.69
C LYS A 7 22.61 19.50 -27.26
N LEU A 8 21.71 19.42 -26.29
CA LEU A 8 22.05 19.11 -24.90
C LEU A 8 20.83 18.48 -24.23
N LEU A 9 20.90 17.15 -24.05
CA LEU A 9 20.14 16.45 -23.03
C LEU A 9 20.61 16.98 -21.67
N ALA A 10 19.71 17.61 -20.93
CA ALA A 10 19.85 17.81 -19.50
C ALA A 10 18.55 17.34 -18.88
N GLY A 11 18.61 16.16 -18.27
CA GLY A 11 17.53 15.66 -17.43
C GLY A 11 17.30 16.65 -16.29
N VAL A 12 16.04 17.04 -16.11
CA VAL A 12 15.56 17.60 -14.86
C VAL A 12 14.61 16.58 -14.25
N LEU A 13 15.12 15.87 -13.24
CA LEU A 13 14.30 15.32 -12.17
C LEU A 13 13.52 16.51 -11.58
N SER A 14 12.29 16.71 -12.02
CA SER A 14 11.40 17.69 -11.40
C SER A 14 10.59 16.98 -10.31
N ALA A 15 11.21 16.82 -9.15
CA ALA A 15 10.48 16.73 -7.90
C ALA A 15 9.98 18.14 -7.55
N ALA A 16 8.69 18.38 -7.70
CA ALA A 16 7.85 19.41 -7.05
C ALA A 16 6.50 19.39 -7.79
N VAL A 17 5.34 19.43 -7.13
CA VAL A 17 4.77 20.67 -6.60
C VAL A 17 3.94 20.40 -5.33
N LEU A 18 4.24 21.19 -4.31
CA LEU A 18 3.46 21.42 -3.08
C LEU A 18 2.14 22.14 -3.39
N LEU A 19 1.06 21.80 -2.68
CA LEU A 19 -0.02 22.73 -2.38
C LEU A 19 -0.49 22.55 -0.92
N PRO A 20 -0.46 23.61 -0.07
CA PRO A 20 -1.20 23.64 1.18
C PRO A 20 -2.63 24.08 0.85
N ALA A 21 -3.59 23.15 0.86
CA ALA A 21 -5.00 23.46 0.64
C ALA A 21 -5.80 23.21 1.91
N ILE A 22 -6.04 24.31 2.66
CA ILE A 22 -7.35 24.69 3.22
C ILE A 22 -8.37 23.55 3.40
N GLY A 23 -8.49 23.05 4.63
CA GLY A 23 -9.79 22.82 5.25
C GLY A 23 -10.68 21.63 4.82
N PHE A 24 -10.18 20.64 4.08
CA PHE A 24 -10.90 19.37 3.88
C PHE A 24 -9.94 18.19 4.09
N SER A 25 -10.11 17.50 5.23
CA SER A 25 -9.50 16.22 5.62
C SER A 25 -8.31 15.74 4.76
N THR A 26 -7.13 16.32 5.01
CA THR A 26 -5.85 15.89 4.41
C THR A 26 -5.59 14.38 4.55
N THR A 27 -6.21 13.73 5.53
CA THR A 27 -6.15 12.29 5.78
C THR A 27 -6.91 11.45 4.76
N ALA A 28 -8.10 11.88 4.31
CA ALA A 28 -8.91 11.10 3.38
C ALA A 28 -8.27 11.04 1.98
N VAL A 29 -7.81 12.19 1.47
CA VAL A 29 -7.11 12.26 0.17
C VAL A 29 -5.75 11.56 0.19
N ALA A 30 -5.06 11.53 1.33
CA ALA A 30 -3.82 10.78 1.48
C ALA A 30 -4.11 9.27 1.47
N ASN A 31 -5.14 8.82 2.18
CA ASN A 31 -5.55 7.42 2.19
C ASN A 31 -5.96 6.91 0.80
N ASP A 32 -6.75 7.70 0.06
CA ASP A 32 -7.16 7.36 -1.31
C ASP A 32 -5.95 7.16 -2.24
N ARG A 33 -4.91 8.01 -2.10
CA ARG A 33 -3.67 7.90 -2.88
C ARG A 33 -2.87 6.65 -2.50
N ILE A 34 -2.79 6.32 -1.22
CA ILE A 34 -2.08 5.13 -0.73
C ILE A 34 -2.77 3.86 -1.23
N LYS A 35 -4.10 3.81 -1.15
CA LYS A 35 -4.90 2.71 -1.71
C LYS A 35 -4.67 2.61 -3.23
N ALA A 36 -4.68 3.73 -3.94
CA ALA A 36 -4.43 3.76 -5.38
C ALA A 36 -3.02 3.25 -5.75
N GLN A 37 -1.99 3.47 -4.92
CA GLN A 37 -0.65 2.93 -5.17
C GLN A 37 -0.64 1.40 -5.17
N ALA A 38 -1.29 0.76 -4.17
CA ALA A 38 -1.36 -0.69 -4.11
C ALA A 38 -2.26 -1.27 -5.22
N TYR A 39 -3.45 -0.71 -5.43
CA TYR A 39 -4.37 -1.18 -6.47
C TYR A 39 -3.84 -0.98 -7.89
N GLY A 40 -2.95 0.00 -8.08
CA GLY A 40 -2.26 0.25 -9.35
C GLY A 40 -1.08 -0.70 -9.62
N ASP A 41 -0.63 -1.49 -8.64
CA ASP A 41 0.44 -2.47 -8.84
C ASP A 41 -0.08 -3.66 -9.65
N SER A 42 0.59 -3.95 -10.78
CA SER A 42 0.31 -5.12 -11.62
C SER A 42 0.33 -6.45 -10.87
N ASN A 43 1.08 -6.56 -9.78
CA ASN A 43 1.20 -7.77 -8.96
C ASN A 43 0.19 -7.82 -7.80
N PHE A 44 -0.70 -6.83 -7.66
CA PHE A 44 -1.62 -6.70 -6.53
C PHE A 44 -2.38 -7.99 -6.23
N ASN A 45 -3.05 -8.55 -7.24
CA ASN A 45 -3.84 -9.78 -7.08
C ASN A 45 -2.97 -10.98 -6.69
N GLN A 46 -1.76 -11.08 -7.24
CA GLN A 46 -0.82 -12.14 -6.90
C GLN A 46 -0.32 -12.01 -5.46
N ASN A 47 0.00 -10.79 -5.01
CA ASN A 47 0.45 -10.52 -3.65
C ASN A 47 -0.67 -10.75 -2.63
N ARG A 48 -1.91 -10.37 -2.96
CA ARG A 48 -3.10 -10.66 -2.16
C ARG A 48 -3.32 -12.17 -2.00
N GLN A 49 -3.19 -12.95 -3.09
CA GLN A 49 -3.27 -14.41 -3.03
C GLN A 49 -2.15 -15.02 -2.18
N LYS A 50 -0.91 -14.55 -2.32
CA LYS A 50 0.23 -14.99 -1.48
C LYS A 50 -0.03 -14.70 0.00
N ALA A 51 -0.57 -13.52 0.33
CA ALA A 51 -0.93 -13.15 1.70
C ALA A 51 -1.98 -14.10 2.28
N MET A 52 -3.05 -14.38 1.53
CA MET A 52 -4.08 -15.34 1.95
C MET A 52 -3.51 -16.75 2.16
N GLN A 53 -2.65 -17.24 1.26
CA GLN A 53 -2.01 -18.55 1.39
C GLN A 53 -1.07 -18.63 2.60
N MET A 54 -0.27 -17.58 2.84
CA MET A 54 0.62 -17.48 3.99
C MET A 54 -0.15 -17.49 5.32
N LEU A 55 -1.27 -16.78 5.41
CA LEU A 55 -2.10 -16.78 6.63
C LEU A 55 -2.81 -18.13 6.82
N SER A 56 -3.35 -18.70 5.75
CA SER A 56 -3.96 -20.03 5.78
C SER A 56 -2.98 -21.11 6.24
N SER A 57 -1.73 -21.10 5.76
CA SER A 57 -0.71 -22.08 6.19
C SER A 57 -0.31 -21.92 7.67
N ARG A 58 -0.54 -20.74 8.25
CA ARG A 58 -0.37 -20.45 9.69
C ARG A 58 -1.63 -20.77 10.53
N GLY A 59 -2.68 -21.32 9.91
CA GLY A 59 -3.90 -21.74 10.57
C GLY A 59 -4.98 -20.66 10.71
N TYR A 60 -4.85 -19.54 9.98
CA TYR A 60 -5.87 -18.50 9.95
C TYR A 60 -6.91 -18.78 8.86
N GLN A 61 -8.15 -18.41 9.15
CA GLN A 61 -9.23 -18.29 8.18
C GLN A 61 -9.43 -16.79 7.91
N VAL A 62 -8.96 -16.32 6.75
CA VAL A 62 -9.06 -14.91 6.36
C VAL A 62 -10.53 -14.57 6.04
N ALA A 63 -11.12 -13.66 6.79
CA ALA A 63 -12.47 -13.16 6.57
C ALA A 63 -12.47 -11.93 5.64
N LYS A 64 -11.52 -11.01 5.85
CA LYS A 64 -11.36 -9.80 5.05
C LYS A 64 -9.88 -9.50 4.85
N ILE A 65 -9.53 -8.98 3.67
CA ILE A 65 -8.20 -8.45 3.39
C ILE A 65 -8.35 -7.26 2.45
N GLU A 66 -7.94 -6.10 2.92
CA GLU A 66 -8.04 -4.82 2.21
C GLU A 66 -6.74 -4.03 2.29
N VAL A 67 -6.61 -3.00 1.45
CA VAL A 67 -5.49 -2.08 1.52
C VAL A 67 -5.84 -0.97 2.49
N ASP A 68 -4.93 -0.67 3.40
CA ASP A 68 -5.02 0.52 4.24
C ASP A 68 -3.66 1.24 4.38
N ASP A 69 -3.66 2.34 5.13
CA ASP A 69 -2.48 3.15 5.38
C ASP A 69 -1.85 2.81 6.74
N TYR A 70 -0.58 2.42 6.71
CA TYR A 70 0.25 2.33 7.90
C TYR A 70 1.46 3.25 7.77
N LEU A 71 1.43 4.38 8.50
CA LEU A 71 2.52 5.38 8.52
C LEU A 71 2.88 5.95 7.13
N GLY A 72 1.88 6.20 6.30
CA GLY A 72 2.03 6.75 4.94
C GLY A 72 2.42 5.71 3.89
N LYS A 73 2.20 4.42 4.17
CA LYS A 73 2.58 3.30 3.29
C LYS A 73 1.41 2.34 3.13
N PRO A 74 1.21 1.75 1.94
CA PRO A 74 0.19 0.73 1.76
C PRO A 74 0.55 -0.51 2.57
N VAL A 75 -0.45 -1.08 3.23
CA VAL A 75 -0.40 -2.38 3.91
C VAL A 75 -1.61 -3.22 3.53
N PHE A 76 -1.54 -4.51 3.78
CA PHE A 76 -2.76 -5.31 3.90
C PHE A 76 -3.22 -5.31 5.35
N GLU A 77 -4.41 -4.78 5.61
CA GLU A 77 -5.14 -4.98 6.86
C GLU A 77 -6.05 -6.19 6.69
N VAL A 78 -5.98 -7.12 7.65
CA VAL A 78 -6.60 -8.44 7.55
C VAL A 78 -7.35 -8.77 8.82
N GLU A 79 -8.65 -9.02 8.67
CA GLU A 79 -9.48 -9.65 9.69
C GLU A 79 -9.46 -11.17 9.44
N ALA A 80 -9.01 -11.93 10.43
CA ALA A 80 -8.89 -13.38 10.31
C ALA A 80 -9.19 -14.13 11.60
N TYR A 81 -9.68 -15.36 11.49
CA TYR A 81 -10.01 -16.21 12.63
C TYR A 81 -9.00 -17.35 12.81
N LYS A 82 -8.62 -17.62 14.06
CA LYS A 82 -7.80 -18.78 14.42
C LYS A 82 -8.22 -19.32 15.78
N ASN A 83 -8.53 -20.60 15.84
CA ASN A 83 -9.02 -21.29 17.06
C ASN A 83 -10.24 -20.61 17.71
N GLY A 84 -11.17 -20.11 16.89
CA GLY A 84 -12.39 -19.44 17.35
C GLY A 84 -12.21 -18.01 17.86
N ALA A 85 -11.01 -17.43 17.76
CA ALA A 85 -10.75 -16.02 18.07
C ALA A 85 -10.46 -15.24 16.78
N GLU A 86 -10.93 -14.00 16.73
CA GLU A 86 -10.62 -13.03 15.68
C GLU A 86 -9.27 -12.37 15.93
N TYR A 87 -8.59 -12.00 14.85
CA TYR A 87 -7.30 -11.33 14.84
C TYR A 87 -7.34 -10.21 13.81
N ASP A 88 -6.83 -9.06 14.23
CA ASP A 88 -6.40 -7.97 13.36
C ASP A 88 -4.90 -8.17 13.04
N ILE A 89 -4.60 -8.36 11.76
CA ILE A 89 -3.26 -8.61 11.24
C ILE A 89 -2.93 -7.55 10.19
N VAL A 90 -1.80 -6.87 10.38
CA VAL A 90 -1.25 -5.92 9.40
C VAL A 90 -0.02 -6.53 8.75
N LEU A 91 -0.05 -6.63 7.42
CA LEU A 91 1.07 -7.12 6.61
C LEU A 91 1.65 -5.98 5.77
N GLU A 92 2.97 -5.86 5.75
CA GLU A 92 3.67 -4.95 4.86
C GLU A 92 3.39 -5.31 3.39
N TYR A 93 3.08 -4.30 2.56
CA TYR A 93 2.93 -4.48 1.12
C TYR A 93 4.20 -4.02 0.38
N PRO A 94 4.78 -4.80 -0.56
CA PRO A 94 4.36 -6.13 -1.02
C PRO A 94 5.12 -7.30 -0.35
N SER A 95 6.02 -7.05 0.61
CA SER A 95 6.92 -8.05 1.21
C SER A 95 6.19 -9.11 2.05
N LEU A 96 4.99 -8.80 2.53
CA LEU A 96 4.13 -9.61 3.41
C LEU A 96 4.73 -9.88 4.80
N ASN A 97 5.69 -9.06 5.24
CA ASN A 97 6.18 -9.09 6.61
C ASN A 97 5.03 -8.73 7.56
N ILE A 98 4.87 -9.49 8.65
CA ILE A 98 3.85 -9.21 9.66
C ILE A 98 4.32 -8.02 10.50
N LEU A 99 3.61 -6.90 10.41
CA LEU A 99 3.85 -5.69 11.20
C LEU A 99 3.05 -5.71 12.51
N LYS A 100 1.86 -6.32 12.48
CA LYS A 100 0.98 -6.47 13.64
C LYS A 100 0.23 -7.81 13.54
N GLU A 101 0.07 -8.48 14.67
CA GLU A 101 -0.80 -9.64 14.83
C GLU A 101 -1.41 -9.56 16.23
N GLN A 102 -2.64 -9.08 16.31
CA GLN A 102 -3.32 -8.82 17.57
C GLN A 102 -4.64 -9.58 17.60
N ARG A 103 -4.87 -10.33 18.68
CA ARG A 103 -6.17 -10.93 18.95
C ARG A 103 -7.18 -9.84 19.28
N ASP A 104 -8.35 -9.88 18.64
CA ASP A 104 -9.50 -9.05 19.02
C ASP A 104 -10.27 -9.75 20.16
N TYR A 105 -10.70 -8.97 21.16
CA TYR A 105 -11.18 -9.47 22.46
C TYR A 105 -12.68 -9.30 22.67
#